data_AF-A0A927XSB9-F1
#
_entry.id   AF-A0A927XSB9-F1
#
_cell.length_a   1.000
_cell.length_b   1.000
_cell.length_c   1.000
_cell.angle_alpha   90.00
_cell.angle_beta   90.00
_cell.angle_gamma   90.00
#
_symmetry.space_group_name_H-M   'P 1'
#
loop_
_entity.id
_entity.type
_entity.pdbx_description
1 polymer ?
#
loop_
_entity_poly.entity_id
_entity_poly.type
_entity_poly.pdbx_seq_one_letter_code
_entity_poly.pdbx_strand_id
1 'polypeptide(L)'
;MTPLTPRLLVCGVFGLVYGLFAYFFMPDFPDAPRWALIGGLAAFGGLLLFMTISDDRRTRRYEKAEKRLPCVPTFCMAANLREERKVSGVNVYLCGTEIILINVSKREPVITRLPRHELRKLILVPPVELRLETYDGTRLLLLSPYMEDFIRHLRMGGWPVDGQPS
;
A
#
# COMPACT_ATOMS: atom_id res chain seq x y z
N MET A 1 12.88 -2.47 4.46
CA MET A 1 13.16 -1.40 3.47
C MET A 1 12.52 -0.13 3.99
N THR A 2 13.31 0.81 4.51
CA THR A 2 12.82 2.13 4.91
C THR A 2 12.40 2.91 3.66
N PRO A 3 11.27 3.65 3.69
CA PRO A 3 10.84 4.40 2.51
C PRO A 3 11.87 5.52 2.25
N LEU A 4 12.56 5.44 1.11
CA LEU A 4 13.50 6.46 0.63
C LEU A 4 12.79 7.76 0.20
N THR A 5 11.50 7.66 -0.12
CA THR A 5 10.63 8.75 -0.58
C THR A 5 10.53 9.95 0.37
N PRO A 6 10.29 9.80 1.69
CA PRO A 6 10.27 10.95 2.61
C PRO A 6 11.62 11.64 2.72
N ARG A 7 12.74 10.90 2.68
CA ARG A 7 14.09 11.50 2.79
C ARG A 7 14.44 12.32 1.55
N LEU A 8 14.12 11.81 0.36
CA LEU A 8 14.34 12.52 -0.90
C LEU A 8 13.45 13.77 -1.01
N LEU A 9 12.23 13.73 -0.49
CA LEU A 9 11.33 14.87 -0.44
C LEU A 9 11.83 15.96 0.50
N VAL A 10 12.31 15.59 1.69
CA VAL A 10 12.95 16.54 2.61
C VAL A 10 14.19 17.17 1.98
N CYS A 11 15.08 16.40 1.35
CA CYS A 11 16.27 16.94 0.67
C CYS A 11 15.90 17.89 -0.49
N GLY A 12 14.91 17.54 -1.31
CA GLY A 12 14.45 18.39 -2.42
C GLY A 12 13.85 19.72 -1.94
N VAL A 13 13.02 19.69 -0.89
CA VAL A 13 12.47 20.90 -0.26
C VAL A 13 13.58 21.74 0.36
N PHE A 14 14.53 21.13 1.06
CA PHE A 14 15.63 21.84 1.69
C PHE A 14 16.54 22.53 0.66
N GLY A 15 16.83 21.86 -0.46
CA GLY A 15 17.60 22.45 -1.57
C GLY A 15 16.90 23.64 -2.22
N LEU A 16 15.58 23.57 -2.39
CA LEU A 16 14.78 24.68 -2.92
C LEU A 16 14.77 25.89 -1.96
N VAL A 17 14.55 25.64 -0.67
CA VAL A 17 14.56 26.68 0.38
C VAL A 17 15.94 27.33 0.48
N TYR A 18 17.01 26.55 0.45
CA TYR A 18 18.38 27.07 0.46
C TYR A 18 18.69 27.90 -0.79
N GLY A 19 18.28 27.46 -1.99
CA GLY A 19 18.44 28.21 -3.23
C GLY A 19 17.69 29.55 -3.23
N LEU A 20 16.47 29.57 -2.69
CA LEU A 20 15.69 30.80 -2.47
C LEU A 20 16.41 31.73 -1.48
N PHE A 21 16.88 31.21 -0.36
CA PHE A 21 17.59 32.00 0.64
C PHE A 21 18.88 32.61 0.06
N ALA A 22 19.70 31.83 -0.65
CA ALA A 22 20.90 32.33 -1.31
C ALA A 22 20.57 33.44 -2.32
N TYR A 23 19.48 33.30 -3.08
CA TYR A 23 19.05 34.29 -4.08
C TYR A 23 18.65 35.64 -3.47
N PHE A 24 17.94 35.64 -2.32
CA PHE A 24 17.51 36.88 -1.67
C PHE A 24 18.59 37.54 -0.81
N PHE A 25 19.49 36.75 -0.21
CA PHE A 25 20.42 37.24 0.81
C PHE A 25 21.89 37.40 0.32
N MET A 26 22.22 37.00 -0.91
CA MET A 26 23.53 37.21 -1.53
C MET A 26 23.45 37.98 -2.86
N PRO A 27 23.01 39.25 -2.85
CA PRO A 27 22.84 40.04 -4.08
C PRO A 27 24.17 40.38 -4.78
N ASP A 28 25.29 40.37 -4.05
CA ASP A 28 26.61 40.80 -4.55
C ASP A 28 27.31 39.76 -5.44
N PHE A 29 26.80 38.53 -5.46
CA PHE A 29 27.26 37.47 -6.35
C PHE A 29 26.11 37.10 -7.28
N PRO A 30 25.90 37.75 -8.43
CA PRO A 30 24.68 37.58 -9.21
C PRO A 30 24.52 36.19 -9.82
N ASP A 31 25.63 35.48 -10.09
CA ASP A 31 25.58 34.22 -10.84
C ASP A 31 25.41 33.01 -9.93
N ALA A 32 26.17 32.89 -8.84
CA ALA A 32 26.14 31.71 -7.95
C ALA A 32 24.74 31.40 -7.35
N PRO A 33 23.95 32.38 -6.88
CA PRO A 33 22.60 32.17 -6.36
C PRO A 33 21.58 31.84 -7.44
N ARG A 34 21.73 32.38 -8.66
CA ARG A 34 20.89 32.01 -9.80
C ARG A 34 21.08 30.55 -10.18
N TRP A 35 22.32 30.09 -10.25
CA TRP A 35 22.63 28.68 -10.51
C TRP A 35 22.16 27.77 -9.37
N ALA A 36 22.27 28.20 -8.10
CA ALA A 36 21.73 27.48 -6.96
C ALA A 36 20.20 27.35 -7.00
N LEU A 37 19.49 28.42 -7.37
CA LEU A 37 18.02 28.41 -7.52
C LEU A 37 17.58 27.51 -8.69
N ILE A 38 18.24 27.60 -9.84
CA ILE A 38 17.96 26.75 -11.02
C ILE A 38 18.24 25.28 -10.69
N GLY A 39 19.35 24.97 -10.01
CA GLY A 39 19.68 23.62 -9.56
C GLY A 39 18.66 23.07 -8.57
N GLY A 40 18.22 23.88 -7.60
CA GLY A 40 17.17 23.53 -6.64
C GLY A 40 15.82 23.26 -7.30
N LEU A 41 15.40 24.12 -8.24
CA LEU A 41 14.16 23.95 -9.03
C LEU A 41 14.22 22.70 -9.91
N ALA A 42 15.34 22.44 -10.58
CA ALA A 42 15.52 21.26 -11.41
C ALA A 42 15.49 19.95 -10.59
N ALA A 43 16.16 19.93 -9.43
CA ALA A 43 16.15 18.78 -8.52
C ALA A 43 14.75 18.51 -7.96
N PHE A 44 14.02 19.56 -7.57
CA PHE A 44 12.65 19.45 -7.08
C PHE A 44 11.67 19.02 -8.19
N GLY A 45 11.78 19.59 -9.39
CA GLY A 45 10.98 19.17 -10.55
C GLY A 45 11.24 17.71 -10.95
N GLY A 46 12.51 17.29 -10.97
CA GLY A 46 12.87 15.89 -11.20
C GLY A 46 12.33 14.94 -10.13
N LEU A 47 12.31 15.36 -8.86
CA LEU A 47 11.70 14.61 -7.76
C LEU A 47 10.19 14.46 -7.93
N LEU A 48 9.48 15.55 -8.25
CA LEU A 48 8.04 15.51 -8.51
C LEU A 48 7.72 14.58 -9.68
N LEU A 49 8.48 14.68 -10.78
CA LEU A 49 8.32 13.80 -11.94
C LEU A 49 8.59 12.33 -11.57
N PHE A 50 9.57 12.06 -10.72
CA PHE A 50 9.85 10.71 -10.23
C PHE A 50 8.69 10.17 -9.38
N MET A 51 8.11 11.00 -8.51
CA MET A 51 6.95 10.61 -7.70
C MET A 51 5.74 10.30 -8.59
N THR A 52 5.41 11.16 -9.55
CA THR A 52 4.28 10.92 -10.47
C THR A 52 4.49 9.68 -11.33
N ILE A 53 5.69 9.48 -11.88
CA ILE A 53 6.01 8.27 -12.66
C ILE A 53 5.96 7.00 -11.78
N SER A 54 6.41 7.09 -10.53
CA SER A 54 6.36 5.98 -9.58
C SER A 54 4.92 5.61 -9.23
N ASP A 55 4.07 6.60 -8.98
CA ASP A 55 2.65 6.39 -8.72
C ASP A 55 1.94 5.83 -9.94
N ASP A 56 2.13 6.40 -11.13
CA ASP A 56 1.56 5.86 -12.39
C ASP A 56 1.95 4.41 -12.64
N ARG A 57 3.23 4.07 -12.40
CA ARG A 57 3.70 2.68 -12.53
C ARG A 57 3.03 1.77 -11.50
N ARG A 58 2.78 2.26 -10.29
CA ARG A 58 2.11 1.50 -9.23
C ARG A 58 0.64 1.28 -9.58
N THR A 59 -0.07 2.33 -10.01
CA THR A 59 -1.48 2.26 -10.45
C THR A 59 -1.64 1.31 -11.62
N ARG A 60 -0.79 1.39 -12.65
CA ARG A 60 -0.82 0.43 -13.78
C ARG A 60 -0.53 -1.01 -13.37
N ARG A 61 0.30 -1.23 -12.35
CA ARG A 61 0.54 -2.59 -11.82
C ARG A 61 -0.68 -3.13 -11.09
N TYR A 62 -1.39 -2.29 -10.33
CA TYR A 62 -2.67 -2.65 -9.73
C TYR A 62 -3.70 -2.99 -10.81
N GLU A 63 -3.91 -2.11 -11.80
CA GLU A 63 -4.87 -2.36 -12.89
C GLU A 63 -4.55 -3.65 -13.65
N LYS A 64 -3.26 -3.93 -13.91
CA LYS A 64 -2.85 -5.18 -14.56
C LYS A 64 -3.08 -6.41 -13.68
N ALA A 65 -2.93 -6.28 -12.36
CA ALA A 65 -3.20 -7.37 -11.42
C ALA A 65 -4.71 -7.59 -11.26
N GLU A 66 -5.51 -6.54 -11.21
CA GLU A 66 -6.97 -6.59 -11.15
C GLU A 66 -7.57 -7.22 -12.40
N LYS A 67 -7.05 -6.93 -13.59
CA LYS A 67 -7.44 -7.61 -14.83
C LYS A 67 -7.18 -9.12 -14.85
N ARG A 68 -6.36 -9.63 -13.93
CA ARG A 68 -6.06 -11.06 -13.77
C ARG A 68 -6.91 -11.73 -12.69
N LEU A 69 -7.83 -10.99 -12.07
CA LEU A 69 -8.77 -11.58 -11.13
C LEU A 69 -9.69 -12.58 -11.85
N PRO A 70 -9.98 -13.73 -11.21
CA PRO A 70 -10.81 -14.77 -11.83
C PRO A 70 -12.28 -14.34 -11.98
N CYS A 71 -12.73 -13.33 -11.23
CA CYS A 71 -14.09 -12.82 -11.29
C CYS A 71 -14.18 -11.34 -10.87
N VAL A 72 -15.38 -10.76 -11.00
CA VAL A 72 -15.68 -9.41 -10.51
C VAL A 72 -15.70 -9.43 -8.97
N PRO A 73 -14.89 -8.59 -8.29
CA PRO A 73 -14.87 -8.56 -6.84
C PRO A 73 -16.16 -7.95 -6.28
N THR A 74 -16.74 -8.58 -5.26
CA THR A 74 -17.88 -8.03 -4.52
C THR A 74 -17.45 -7.01 -3.47
N PHE A 75 -16.19 -7.06 -3.06
CA PHE A 75 -15.60 -6.12 -2.11
C PHE A 75 -14.10 -5.99 -2.34
N CYS A 76 -13.54 -4.81 -2.12
CA CYS A 76 -12.11 -4.56 -2.16
C CYS A 76 -11.66 -3.64 -1.01
N MET A 77 -10.52 -3.95 -0.39
CA MET A 77 -9.90 -3.06 0.60
C MET A 77 -8.38 -3.17 0.59
N ALA A 78 -7.71 -2.11 1.02
CA ALA A 78 -6.31 -2.18 1.41
C ALA A 78 -6.21 -2.75 2.84
N ALA A 79 -5.25 -3.64 3.07
CA ALA A 79 -4.94 -4.20 4.38
C ALA A 79 -3.44 -4.44 4.54
N ASN A 80 -2.98 -4.56 5.78
CA ASN A 80 -1.66 -5.07 6.08
C ASN A 80 -1.78 -6.57 6.39
N LEU A 81 -1.06 -7.38 5.63
CA LEU A 81 -0.88 -8.80 5.90
C LEU A 81 0.33 -8.99 6.81
N ARG A 82 0.12 -9.55 7.99
CA ARG A 82 1.19 -9.99 8.89
C ARG A 82 1.27 -11.51 8.84
N GLU A 83 2.38 -11.97 8.29
CA GLU A 83 2.76 -13.38 8.25
C GLU A 83 4.01 -13.52 9.13
N GLU A 84 3.85 -14.19 10.26
CA GLU A 84 4.89 -14.37 11.28
C GLU A 84 5.57 -13.04 11.71
N ARG A 85 6.72 -12.72 11.11
CA ARG A 85 7.56 -11.54 11.38
C ARG A 85 7.55 -10.49 10.26
N LYS A 86 6.80 -10.71 9.18
CA LYS A 86 6.77 -9.82 8.01
C LYS A 86 5.42 -9.15 7.87
N VAL A 87 5.42 -7.82 7.84
CA VAL A 87 4.26 -7.00 7.50
C VAL A 87 4.38 -6.58 6.04
N SER A 88 3.34 -6.84 5.26
CA SER A 88 3.26 -6.46 3.85
C SER A 88 1.93 -5.77 3.58
N GLY A 89 1.95 -4.64 2.86
CA GLY A 89 0.73 -4.04 2.34
C GLY A 89 0.16 -4.91 1.21
N VAL A 90 -1.12 -5.25 1.32
CA VAL A 90 -1.87 -6.05 0.34
C VAL A 90 -3.21 -5.40 0.02
N ASN A 91 -3.69 -5.60 -1.20
CA ASN A 91 -5.10 -5.39 -1.50
C ASN A 91 -5.83 -6.72 -1.34
N VAL A 92 -6.93 -6.69 -0.59
CA VAL A 92 -7.80 -7.83 -0.33
C VAL A 92 -9.03 -7.67 -1.20
N TYR A 93 -9.36 -8.69 -1.96
CA TYR A 93 -10.55 -8.76 -2.79
C TYR A 93 -11.39 -9.96 -2.35
N LEU A 94 -12.70 -9.75 -2.21
CA LEU A 94 -13.66 -10.83 -2.01
C LEU A 94 -14.27 -11.20 -3.36
N CYS A 95 -14.11 -12.46 -3.74
CA CYS A 95 -14.44 -12.98 -5.07
C CYS A 95 -15.31 -14.23 -4.89
N GLY A 96 -16.60 -14.04 -4.65
CA GLY A 96 -17.53 -15.12 -4.33
C GLY A 96 -17.12 -15.89 -3.06
N THR A 97 -16.64 -17.12 -3.24
CA THR A 97 -16.14 -17.99 -2.16
C THR A 97 -14.63 -17.98 -2.00
N GLU A 98 -13.93 -17.01 -2.57
CA GLU A 98 -12.48 -16.87 -2.47
C GLU A 98 -12.09 -15.49 -1.92
N ILE A 99 -11.08 -15.48 -1.05
CA ILE A 99 -10.39 -14.26 -0.64
C ILE A 99 -9.09 -14.19 -1.43
N ILE A 100 -8.90 -13.11 -2.18
CA ILE A 100 -7.72 -12.91 -3.01
C ILE A 100 -6.88 -11.79 -2.41
N LEU A 101 -5.62 -12.09 -2.10
CA LEU A 101 -4.64 -11.16 -1.56
C LEU A 101 -3.65 -10.83 -2.66
N ILE A 102 -3.56 -9.55 -3.04
CA ILE A 102 -2.59 -9.07 -4.02
C ILE A 102 -1.53 -8.24 -3.31
N ASN A 103 -0.31 -8.75 -3.28
CA ASN A 103 0.85 -8.01 -2.80
C ASN A 103 1.61 -7.38 -3.97
N VAL A 104 1.38 -6.09 -4.19
CA VAL A 104 2.10 -5.31 -5.23
C VAL A 104 3.39 -4.67 -4.75
N SER A 105 3.77 -4.87 -3.47
CA SER A 105 5.02 -4.33 -2.93
C SER A 105 6.24 -5.02 -3.51
N LYS A 106 6.03 -6.17 -4.19
CA LYS A 106 7.05 -6.94 -4.89
C LYS A 106 7.16 -6.50 -6.35
N ARG A 107 8.31 -6.81 -6.99
CA ARG A 107 8.57 -6.51 -8.41
C ARG A 107 7.55 -7.17 -9.33
N GLU A 108 7.13 -8.38 -8.97
CA GLU A 108 6.00 -9.08 -9.56
C GLU A 108 4.87 -9.18 -8.52
N PRO A 109 3.61 -8.87 -8.89
CA PRO A 109 2.49 -8.95 -7.97
C PRO A 109 2.29 -10.42 -7.58
N VAL A 110 2.39 -10.70 -6.29
CA VAL A 110 2.08 -12.02 -5.76
C VAL A 110 0.58 -12.06 -5.46
N ILE A 111 -0.10 -12.99 -6.11
CA ILE A 111 -1.54 -13.22 -5.95
C ILE A 111 -1.69 -14.49 -5.12
N THR A 112 -2.13 -14.34 -3.88
CA THR A 112 -2.48 -15.47 -3.02
C THR A 112 -4.00 -15.63 -3.05
N ARG A 113 -4.47 -16.82 -3.40
CA ARG A 113 -5.89 -17.17 -3.38
C ARG A 113 -6.15 -18.02 -2.14
N LEU A 114 -7.18 -17.68 -1.40
CA LEU A 114 -7.62 -18.39 -0.21
C LEU A 114 -9.08 -18.78 -0.43
N PRO A 115 -9.34 -19.93 -1.07
CA PRO A 115 -10.68 -20.42 -1.25
C PRO A 115 -11.26 -20.85 0.11
N ARG A 116 -12.59 -20.75 0.24
CA ARG A 116 -13.29 -21.03 1.49
C ARG A 116 -13.01 -22.42 2.06
N HIS A 117 -12.85 -23.43 1.21
CA HIS A 117 -12.64 -24.80 1.65
C HIS A 117 -11.22 -25.06 2.20
N GLU A 118 -10.24 -24.21 1.87
CA GLU A 118 -8.88 -24.27 2.44
C GLU A 118 -8.79 -23.54 3.79
N LEU A 119 -9.79 -22.72 4.12
CA LEU A 119 -9.85 -21.97 5.37
C LEU A 119 -10.53 -22.80 6.44
N ARG A 120 -9.74 -23.14 7.48
CA ARG A 120 -10.19 -23.86 8.66
C ARG A 120 -10.99 -22.96 9.60
N LYS A 121 -10.49 -21.74 9.85
CA LYS A 121 -11.12 -20.77 10.76
C LYS A 121 -10.88 -19.33 10.30
N LEU A 122 -11.91 -18.49 10.49
CA LEU A 122 -11.84 -17.04 10.38
C LEU A 122 -12.24 -16.43 11.72
N ILE A 123 -11.30 -15.78 12.40
CA ILE A 123 -11.52 -15.23 13.75
C ILE A 123 -11.37 -13.72 13.69
N LEU A 124 -12.45 -13.00 13.98
CA LEU A 124 -12.41 -11.57 14.19
C LEU A 124 -11.81 -11.27 15.56
N VAL A 125 -10.73 -10.50 15.59
CA VAL A 125 -10.15 -9.90 16.80
C VAL A 125 -10.40 -8.40 16.72
N PRO A 126 -11.45 -7.90 17.40
CA PRO A 126 -11.83 -6.50 17.32
C PRO A 126 -10.69 -5.56 17.74
N PRO A 127 -10.60 -4.34 17.18
CA PRO A 127 -11.50 -3.75 16.18
C PRO A 127 -10.99 -3.84 14.73
N VAL A 128 -9.76 -4.28 14.48
CA VAL A 128 -9.08 -4.12 13.17
C VAL A 128 -8.40 -5.37 12.63
N GLU A 129 -8.43 -6.48 13.37
CA GLU A 129 -7.66 -7.69 13.05
C GLU A 129 -8.58 -8.85 12.67
N LEU A 130 -8.29 -9.49 11.54
CA LEU A 130 -8.91 -10.75 11.13
C LEU A 130 -7.82 -11.81 11.01
N ARG A 131 -8.00 -12.91 11.74
CA ARG A 131 -7.14 -14.08 11.66
C ARG A 131 -7.74 -15.09 10.71
N LEU A 132 -6.95 -15.49 9.73
CA LEU A 132 -7.24 -16.56 8.77
C LEU A 132 -6.33 -17.74 9.13
N GLU A 133 -6.92 -18.88 9.46
CA GLU A 133 -6.20 -20.13 9.68
C GLU A 133 -6.61 -21.12 8.58
N THR A 134 -5.63 -21.60 7.83
CA THR A 134 -5.82 -22.63 6.79
C THR A 134 -5.70 -24.04 7.36
N TYR A 135 -6.16 -25.04 6.63
CA TYR A 135 -5.98 -26.45 7.02
C TYR A 135 -4.52 -26.89 7.08
N ASP A 136 -3.65 -26.27 6.29
CA ASP A 136 -2.20 -26.52 6.28
C ASP A 136 -1.48 -25.90 7.49
N GLY A 137 -2.21 -25.25 8.39
CA GLY A 137 -1.67 -24.61 9.59
C GLY A 137 -1.09 -23.21 9.34
N THR A 138 -1.15 -22.70 8.11
CA THR A 138 -0.75 -21.32 7.82
C THR A 138 -1.70 -20.34 8.49
N ARG A 139 -1.13 -19.42 9.26
CA ARG A 139 -1.85 -18.35 9.97
C ARG A 139 -1.53 -17.01 9.34
N LEU A 140 -2.55 -16.37 8.80
CA LEU A 140 -2.46 -15.06 8.18
C LEU A 140 -3.27 -14.05 8.99
N LEU A 141 -2.65 -12.92 9.32
CA LEU A 141 -3.30 -11.84 10.06
C LEU A 141 -3.52 -10.67 9.11
N LEU A 142 -4.78 -10.31 8.88
CA LEU A 142 -5.16 -9.11 8.14
C LEU A 142 -5.48 -7.98 9.10
N LEU A 143 -4.91 -6.82 8.84
CA LEU A 143 -5.09 -5.59 9.63
C LEU A 143 -5.62 -4.49 8.72
N SER A 144 -6.82 -3.99 9.00
CA SER A 144 -7.44 -2.89 8.24
C SER A 144 -8.38 -2.06 9.11
N PRO A 145 -8.43 -0.73 8.92
CA PRO A 145 -9.45 0.10 9.57
C PRO A 145 -10.87 -0.19 9.07
N TYR A 146 -11.02 -0.83 7.90
CA TYR A 146 -12.31 -1.17 7.29
C TYR A 146 -12.70 -2.64 7.53
N MET A 147 -12.21 -3.24 8.62
CA MET A 147 -12.40 -4.67 8.87
C MET A 147 -13.88 -5.03 9.07
N GLU A 148 -14.64 -4.19 9.76
CA GLU A 148 -16.07 -4.44 10.01
C GLU A 148 -16.88 -4.58 8.73
N ASP A 149 -16.62 -3.70 7.75
CA ASP A 149 -17.25 -3.77 6.43
C ASP A 149 -16.90 -5.05 5.69
N PHE A 150 -15.64 -5.47 5.76
CA PHE A 150 -15.19 -6.73 5.17
C PHE A 150 -15.88 -7.95 5.81
N ILE A 151 -16.00 -7.97 7.13
CA ILE A 151 -16.67 -9.04 7.87
C ILE A 151 -18.16 -9.11 7.52
N ARG A 152 -18.82 -7.94 7.36
CA ARG A 152 -20.20 -7.89 6.89
C ARG A 152 -20.34 -8.55 5.51
N HIS A 153 -19.43 -8.29 4.58
CA HIS A 153 -19.44 -8.94 3.25
C HIS A 153 -19.16 -10.44 3.32
N LEU A 154 -18.23 -10.87 4.17
CA LEU A 154 -17.98 -12.29 4.42
C LEU A 154 -19.24 -12.99 4.96
N ARG A 155 -19.92 -12.41 5.95
CA ARG A 155 -21.15 -12.96 6.52
C ARG A 155 -22.29 -13.02 5.49
N MET A 156 -22.44 -12.00 4.64
CA MET A 156 -23.42 -12.02 3.53
C MET A 156 -23.11 -13.14 2.52
N GLY A 157 -21.83 -13.43 2.28
CA GLY A 157 -21.38 -14.60 1.49
C GLY A 157 -21.49 -15.94 2.22
N GLY A 158 -22.09 -15.96 3.42
CA GLY A 158 -22.28 -17.15 4.24
C GLY A 158 -20.99 -17.71 4.85
N TRP A 159 -19.92 -16.92 4.94
CA TRP A 159 -18.66 -17.35 5.55
C TRP A 159 -18.79 -17.47 7.08
N PRO A 160 -18.27 -18.55 7.68
CA PRO A 160 -18.29 -18.73 9.12
C PRO A 160 -17.18 -17.88 9.75
N VAL A 161 -17.52 -16.64 10.08
CA VAL A 161 -16.62 -15.74 10.82
C VAL A 161 -16.94 -15.84 12.30
N ASP A 162 -16.05 -16.48 13.04
CA ASP A 162 -16.08 -16.51 14.50
C ASP A 162 -15.80 -15.10 15.02
N GLY A 163 -16.82 -14.47 15.58
CA GLY A 163 -16.67 -13.25 16.36
C GLY A 163 -17.40 -13.50 17.67
N GLN A 164 -16.75 -13.29 18.80
CA GLN A 164 -17.47 -13.20 20.07
C GLN A 164 -18.44 -12.02 19.98
N PRO A 165 -19.75 -12.22 20.19
CA PRO A 165 -20.48 -11.34 21.09
C PRO A 165 -20.10 -11.77 22.51
N SER A 166 -19.34 -10.95 23.21
CA SER A 166 -19.37 -10.90 24.68
C SER A 166 -20.13 -9.64 25.07
#